data_AF-A0A7Y2XEN3-F1
#
_entry.id   AF-A0A7Y2XEN3-F1
#
_cell.length_a   1.000
_cell.length_b   1.000
_cell.length_c   1.000
_cell.angle_alpha   90.00
_cell.angle_beta   90.00
_cell.angle_gamma   90.00
#
_symmetry.space_group_name_H-M   'P 1'
#
loop_
_entity.id
_entity.type
_entity.pdbx_description
1 polymer ?
#
loop_
_entity_poly.entity_id
_entity_poly.type
_entity_poly.pdbx_seq_one_letter_code
_entity_poly.pdbx_strand_id
1 'polypeptide(L)'
;MKRLLFILVLFVTLGLSAQTDGLSYQAVIINPNVQELPGSDVTGNIYPNKSLSVRFTVSGSQGIEFQEVQTTSTDAYGMINLVIGQGSSSVGSFGAINWDGTQKE
;
A
#
# COMPACT_ATOMS: atom_id res chain seq x y z
N MET A 1 -15.06 45.30 1.25
CA MET A 1 -14.63 44.29 2.24
C MET A 1 -15.07 42.86 1.89
N LYS A 2 -16.35 42.62 1.52
CA LYS A 2 -16.84 41.27 1.15
C LYS A 2 -16.07 40.58 0.01
N ARG A 3 -15.67 41.33 -1.03
CA ARG A 3 -14.89 40.79 -2.17
C ARG A 3 -13.46 40.40 -1.79
N LEU A 4 -12.82 41.15 -0.88
CA LEU A 4 -11.48 40.83 -0.37
C LEU A 4 -11.50 39.56 0.49
N LEU A 5 -12.53 39.41 1.33
CA LEU A 5 -12.75 38.21 2.12
C LEU A 5 -12.94 36.97 1.22
N PHE A 6 -13.67 37.11 0.13
CA PHE A 6 -13.89 36.02 -0.83
C PHE A 6 -12.59 35.59 -1.53
N ILE A 7 -11.75 36.55 -1.94
CA ILE A 7 -10.43 36.25 -2.54
C ILE A 7 -9.52 35.56 -1.51
N LEU A 8 -9.51 36.03 -0.26
CA LEU A 8 -8.74 35.40 0.81
C LEU A 8 -9.17 33.95 1.05
N VAL A 9 -10.48 33.70 1.11
CA VAL A 9 -11.03 32.35 1.25
C VAL A 9 -10.63 31.47 0.07
N LEU A 10 -10.69 31.98 -1.17
CA LEU A 10 -10.26 31.25 -2.37
C LEU A 10 -8.78 30.87 -2.31
N PHE A 11 -7.91 31.79 -1.88
CA PHE A 11 -6.48 31.52 -1.72
C PHE A 11 -6.18 30.47 -0.64
N VAL A 12 -6.93 30.47 0.47
CA VAL A 12 -6.80 29.45 1.52
C VAL A 12 -7.19 28.07 1.00
N THR A 13 -8.20 27.96 0.13
CA THR A 13 -8.61 26.67 -0.44
C THR A 13 -7.62 26.07 -1.43
N LEU A 14 -6.75 26.88 -2.06
CA LEU A 14 -5.72 26.37 -2.98
C LEU A 14 -4.60 25.59 -2.28
N GLY A 15 -4.40 25.80 -0.97
CA GLY A 15 -3.39 25.07 -0.18
C GLY A 15 -3.86 23.72 0.35
N LEU A 16 -5.14 23.37 0.15
CA LEU A 16 -5.72 22.11 0.61
C LEU A 16 -5.60 21.04 -0.48
N SER A 17 -4.40 20.49 -0.65
CA SER A 17 -4.21 19.26 -1.44
C SER A 17 -4.66 18.07 -0.60
N ALA A 18 -5.84 17.52 -0.91
CA ALA A 18 -6.44 16.40 -0.18
C ALA A 18 -6.21 15.02 -0.82
N GLN A 19 -5.52 14.93 -1.96
CA GLN A 19 -5.18 13.63 -2.54
C GLN A 19 -4.02 13.02 -1.75
N THR A 20 -4.33 11.96 -1.02
CA THR A 20 -3.33 11.06 -0.46
C THR A 20 -2.91 10.15 -1.60
N ASP A 21 -1.71 10.36 -2.14
CA ASP A 21 -1.19 9.47 -3.16
C ASP A 21 -1.03 8.05 -2.59
N GLY A 22 -1.55 7.07 -3.33
CA GLY A 22 -1.37 5.66 -3.01
C GLY A 22 -2.38 4.73 -3.68
N LEU A 23 -2.10 3.42 -3.60
CA LEU A 23 -2.99 2.37 -4.09
C LEU A 23 -3.45 1.48 -2.94
N SER A 24 -4.76 1.33 -2.77
CA SER A 24 -5.30 0.40 -1.77
C SER A 24 -5.00 -1.05 -2.16
N TYR A 25 -4.48 -1.81 -1.20
CA TYR A 25 -4.12 -3.22 -1.38
C TYR A 25 -4.69 -4.05 -0.24
N GLN A 26 -5.39 -5.12 -0.58
CA GLN A 26 -5.94 -6.09 0.37
C GLN A 26 -5.54 -7.49 -0.07
N ALA A 27 -5.09 -8.30 0.88
CA ALA A 27 -4.70 -9.69 0.62
C ALA A 27 -4.97 -10.57 1.84
N VAL A 28 -5.24 -11.85 1.58
CA VAL A 28 -5.31 -12.89 2.60
C VAL A 28 -4.00 -13.68 2.56
N ILE A 29 -3.33 -13.76 3.71
CA ILE A 29 -2.06 -14.44 3.87
C ILE A 29 -2.31 -15.88 4.28
N ILE A 30 -1.72 -16.79 3.51
CA ILE A 30 -1.77 -18.24 3.74
C ILE A 30 -0.57 -18.65 4.60
N ASN A 31 -0.81 -19.57 5.53
CA ASN A 31 0.23 -20.12 6.39
C ASN A 31 1.24 -20.87 5.51
N PRO A 32 2.52 -20.47 5.53
CA PRO A 32 3.55 -21.14 4.73
C PRO A 32 3.89 -22.54 5.27
N ASN A 33 3.55 -22.82 6.53
CA ASN A 33 3.82 -24.08 7.18
C ASN A 33 2.59 -24.98 7.15
N VAL A 34 2.86 -26.28 7.00
CA VAL A 34 1.85 -27.33 7.18
C VAL A 34 1.36 -27.28 8.62
N GLN A 35 0.05 -27.27 8.81
CA GLN A 35 -0.56 -27.38 10.14
C GLN A 35 -0.85 -28.84 10.43
N GLU A 36 -0.09 -29.43 11.34
CA GLU A 36 -0.31 -30.79 11.80
C GLU A 36 -1.59 -30.85 12.65
N LEU A 37 -2.56 -31.67 12.23
CA LEU A 37 -3.75 -31.99 13.00
C LEU A 37 -3.83 -33.51 13.20
N PRO A 38 -4.49 -33.97 14.28
CA PRO A 38 -4.69 -35.39 14.48
C PRO A 38 -5.42 -36.02 13.27
N GLY A 39 -4.78 -37.00 12.64
CA GLY A 39 -5.34 -37.78 11.54
C GLY A 39 -4.97 -37.31 10.13
N SER A 40 -4.71 -36.01 9.93
CA SER A 40 -4.24 -35.50 8.63
C SER A 40 -3.69 -34.08 8.75
N ASP A 41 -2.63 -33.82 8.01
CA ASP A 41 -2.04 -32.49 7.89
C ASP A 41 -2.88 -31.57 6.99
N VAL A 42 -2.97 -30.30 7.37
CA VAL A 42 -3.72 -29.30 6.60
C VAL A 42 -2.76 -28.25 6.03
N THR A 43 -2.90 -28.00 4.73
CA THR A 43 -2.20 -26.95 3.98
C THR A 43 -3.21 -25.94 3.45
N GLY A 44 -2.76 -24.71 3.15
CA GLY A 44 -3.64 -23.67 2.61
C GLY A 44 -4.50 -22.94 3.64
N ASN A 45 -4.28 -23.16 4.94
CA ASN A 45 -4.96 -22.42 5.99
C ASN A 45 -4.52 -20.95 6.02
N ILE A 46 -5.40 -20.06 6.47
CA ILE A 46 -5.07 -18.66 6.74
C ILE A 46 -3.97 -18.53 7.81
N TYR A 47 -3.24 -17.41 7.79
CA TYR A 47 -2.17 -17.11 8.74
C TYR A 47 -2.56 -15.98 9.70
N PRO A 48 -3.45 -16.21 10.67
CA PRO A 48 -4.05 -15.15 11.48
C PRO A 48 -3.14 -14.64 12.61
N ASN A 49 -3.27 -13.36 12.95
CA ASN A 49 -2.56 -12.69 14.05
C ASN A 49 -1.03 -12.83 13.98
N LYS A 50 -0.45 -12.62 12.79
CA LYS A 50 0.99 -12.73 12.54
C LYS A 50 1.55 -11.43 12.02
N SER A 51 2.65 -11.00 12.63
CA SER A 51 3.43 -9.85 12.15
C SER A 51 4.29 -10.26 10.96
N LEU A 52 4.29 -9.43 9.92
CA LEU A 52 5.03 -9.66 8.69
C LEU A 52 5.39 -8.32 8.02
N SER A 53 6.36 -8.37 7.12
CA SER A 53 6.71 -7.25 6.27
C SER A 53 6.37 -7.57 4.82
N VAL A 54 5.67 -6.65 4.15
CA VAL A 54 5.33 -6.71 2.73
C VAL A 54 6.23 -5.74 1.99
N ARG A 55 6.82 -6.20 0.90
CA ARG A 55 7.57 -5.35 -0.03
C ARG A 55 6.74 -5.16 -1.30
N PHE A 56 6.59 -3.92 -1.72
CA PHE A 56 6.03 -3.57 -3.02
C PHE A 56 7.15 -3.04 -3.90
N THR A 57 7.18 -3.51 -5.15
CA THR A 57 8.10 -3.05 -6.18
C THR A 57 7.27 -2.69 -7.39
N VAL A 58 7.52 -1.51 -7.97
CA VAL A 58 6.94 -1.07 -9.24
C VAL A 58 8.10 -0.89 -10.22
N SER A 59 8.02 -1.61 -11.32
CA SER A 59 9.01 -1.66 -12.38
C SER A 59 8.39 -1.19 -13.68
N GLY A 60 9.12 -0.36 -14.42
CA GLY A 60 8.78 0.00 -15.79
C GLY A 60 9.72 -0.66 -16.79
N SER A 61 9.71 -0.17 -18.03
CA SER A 61 10.54 -0.71 -19.11
C SER A 61 12.05 -0.60 -18.85
N GLN A 62 12.46 0.36 -18.01
CA GLN A 62 13.87 0.65 -17.71
C GLN A 62 14.35 0.06 -16.37
N GLY A 63 13.50 -0.69 -15.66
CA GLY A 63 13.81 -1.28 -14.36
C GLY A 63 12.91 -0.75 -13.24
N ILE A 64 13.38 -0.89 -11.99
CA ILE A 64 12.61 -0.53 -10.78
C ILE A 64 12.47 0.99 -10.70
N GLU A 65 11.24 1.48 -10.75
CA GLU A 65 10.90 2.91 -10.61
C GLU A 65 10.59 3.27 -9.15
N PHE A 66 10.04 2.31 -8.39
CA PHE A 66 9.68 2.50 -6.99
C PHE A 66 9.74 1.20 -6.21
N GLN A 67 10.17 1.26 -4.96
CA GLN A 67 10.15 0.12 -4.06
C GLN A 67 9.95 0.57 -2.61
N GLU A 68 9.03 -0.04 -1.89
CA GLU A 68 8.79 0.23 -0.48
C GLU A 68 8.60 -1.04 0.36
N VAL A 69 8.74 -0.89 1.67
CA VAL A 69 8.47 -1.94 2.66
C VAL A 69 7.50 -1.42 3.70
N GLN A 70 6.48 -2.23 4.02
CA GLN A 70 5.49 -1.97 5.06
C GLN A 70 5.45 -3.14 6.05
N THR A 71 5.57 -2.84 7.34
CA THR A 71 5.36 -3.83 8.40
C THR A 71 3.91 -3.76 8.86
N THR A 72 3.26 -4.91 8.90
CA THR A 72 1.84 -5.03 9.27
C THR A 72 1.60 -6.33 10.04
N SER A 73 0.37 -6.56 10.46
CA SER A 73 -0.04 -7.82 11.06
C SER A 73 -1.35 -8.29 10.43
N THR A 74 -1.46 -9.59 10.21
CA THR A 74 -2.70 -10.19 9.74
C THR A 74 -3.76 -10.13 10.84
N ASP A 75 -5.01 -9.93 10.44
CA ASP A 75 -6.15 -10.02 11.36
C ASP A 75 -6.51 -11.48 11.70
N ALA A 76 -7.64 -11.68 12.39
CA ALA A 76 -8.15 -12.99 12.78
C ALA A 76 -8.52 -13.89 11.58
N TYR A 77 -8.66 -13.32 10.39
CA TYR A 77 -8.97 -14.02 9.14
C TYR A 77 -7.75 -14.12 8.21
N GLY A 78 -6.56 -13.75 8.70
CA GLY A 78 -5.34 -13.78 7.89
C GLY A 78 -5.21 -12.61 6.91
N MET A 79 -6.05 -11.59 7.00
CA MET A 79 -6.11 -10.49 6.04
C MET A 79 -5.18 -9.34 6.43
N ILE A 80 -4.61 -8.67 5.43
CA ILE A 80 -3.90 -7.40 5.55
C ILE A 80 -4.59 -6.33 4.70
N ASN A 81 -4.56 -5.09 5.18
CA ASN A 81 -5.03 -3.90 4.46
C ASN A 81 -3.92 -2.86 4.46
N LEU A 82 -3.42 -2.51 3.28
CA LEU A 82 -2.29 -1.60 3.10
C LEU A 82 -2.63 -0.55 2.04
N VAL A 83 -1.89 0.55 2.06
CA VAL A 83 -1.92 1.56 0.99
C VAL A 83 -0.51 1.68 0.45
N ILE A 84 -0.30 1.21 -0.77
CA ILE A 84 1.00 1.29 -1.46
C ILE A 84 1.32 2.77 -1.66
N GLY A 85 2.53 3.19 -1.30
CA GLY A 85 2.97 4.59 -1.32
C GLY A 85 2.98 5.27 0.06
N GLN A 86 2.49 4.58 1.09
CA GLN A 86 2.56 5.03 2.50
C GLN A 86 3.62 4.26 3.31
N GLY A 87 4.41 3.41 2.65
CA GLY A 87 5.45 2.62 3.29
C GLY A 87 6.80 3.32 3.42
N SER A 88 7.77 2.60 3.95
CA SER A 88 9.16 3.05 3.94
C SER A 88 9.75 2.82 2.55
N SER A 89 9.88 3.89 1.77
CA SER A 89 10.47 3.81 0.44
C SER A 89 11.97 3.52 0.52
N SER A 90 12.40 2.54 -0.25
CA SER A 90 13.80 2.15 -0.45
C SER A 90 14.35 2.61 -1.81
N VAL A 91 13.46 2.78 -2.80
CA VAL A 91 13.80 3.26 -4.15
C VAL A 91 12.70 4.22 -4.61
N GLY A 92 13.10 5.40 -5.08
CA GLY A 92 12.17 6.39 -5.64
C GLY A 92 11.14 6.93 -4.63
N SER A 93 10.15 7.63 -5.16
CA SER A 93 8.99 8.13 -4.41
C SER A 93 7.74 7.78 -5.19
N PHE A 94 6.67 7.36 -4.50
CA PHE A 94 5.44 6.92 -5.15
C PHE A 94 4.83 8.01 -6.04
N GLY A 95 4.79 9.25 -5.56
CA GLY A 95 4.28 10.40 -6.33
C GLY A 95 5.19 10.85 -7.48
N ALA A 96 6.42 10.32 -7.57
CA ALA A 96 7.35 10.62 -8.66
C ALA A 96 7.31 9.59 -9.80
N ILE A 97 6.53 8.52 -9.65
CA ILE A 97 6.34 7.51 -10.70
C ILE A 97 5.65 8.18 -11.90
N ASN A 98 6.17 7.96 -13.11
CA ASN A 98 5.54 8.46 -14.33
C ASN A 98 4.42 7.51 -14.77
N TRP A 99 3.19 7.86 -14.43
CA TRP A 99 1.97 7.15 -14.82
C TRP A 99 1.50 7.57 -16.23
N ASP A 100 2.28 7.24 -17.25
CA ASP A 100 2.02 7.60 -18.66
C ASP A 100 1.07 6.63 -19.40
N GLY A 101 0.50 5.65 -18.70
CA GLY A 101 -0.38 4.63 -19.26
C GLY A 101 0.34 3.42 -19.86
N THR A 102 1.68 3.39 -19.84
CA THR A 102 2.43 2.16 -20.12
C THR A 102 2.29 1.17 -18.97
N GLN A 103 2.30 -0.13 -19.28
CA GLN A 103 2.22 -1.17 -18.26
C GLN A 103 3.41 -1.07 -17.30
N LYS A 104 3.10 -1.12 -16.00
CA LYS A 104 4.07 -1.25 -14.91
C LYS A 104 3.84 -2.60 -14.22
N GLU A 105 4.92 -3.25 -13.79
CA GLU A 105 4.90 -4.54 -13.08
C GLU A 105 5.28 -4.40 -11.61
#